data_AF-A0A9N9KFC1-F1
#
_entry.id   AF-A0A9N9KFC1-F1
#
_cell.length_a   1.000
_cell.length_b   1.000
_cell.length_c   1.000
_cell.angle_alpha   90.00
_cell.angle_beta   90.00
_cell.angle_gamma   90.00
#
_symmetry.space_group_name_H-M   'P 1'
#
loop_
_entity.id
_entity.type
_entity.pdbx_description
1 polymer ?
#
loop_
_entity_poly.entity_id
_entity_poly.type
_entity_poly.pdbx_seq_one_letter_code
_entity_poly.pdbx_strand_id
1 'polypeptide(L)'
;ENVEPTKSQNDKMQDSDTESNVDSDDDKLEKISKKKLKKMNRLSVAQLKQLVKRPEVVEWVDVTAADPKLLVSLKAYRNTVPVPQHWSQKRKYLQGKRGIEKPAFDLP
;
A
#
# COMPACT_ATOMS: atom_id res chain seq x y z
N GLU A 1 -44.02 17.27 13.00
CA GLU A 1 -42.79 17.82 13.59
C GLU A 1 -41.98 16.63 14.10
N ASN A 2 -41.02 16.17 13.31
CA ASN A 2 -40.28 14.94 13.61
C ASN A 2 -38.79 15.27 13.67
N VAL A 3 -38.21 14.96 14.82
CA VAL A 3 -36.93 15.40 15.35
C VAL A 3 -35.77 14.63 14.71
N GLU A 4 -34.74 15.35 14.26
CA GLU A 4 -33.49 14.80 13.74
C GLU A 4 -32.66 14.10 14.84
N PRO A 5 -31.91 13.02 14.54
CA PRO A 5 -30.94 12.49 15.48
C PRO A 5 -29.59 13.19 15.30
N THR A 6 -29.16 13.93 16.33
CA THR A 6 -27.78 14.37 16.50
C THR A 6 -26.94 13.23 17.07
N LYS A 7 -25.80 12.90 16.45
CA LYS A 7 -24.69 12.24 17.17
C LYS A 7 -23.30 12.42 16.53
N SER A 8 -22.49 13.16 17.29
CA SER A 8 -21.07 12.96 17.60
C SER A 8 -19.97 13.27 16.57
N GLN A 9 -19.16 14.23 17.00
CA GLN A 9 -17.87 14.68 16.49
C GLN A 9 -16.75 13.63 16.66
N ASN A 10 -15.66 13.87 15.92
CA ASN A 10 -14.29 13.34 16.02
C ASN A 10 -13.96 12.07 15.22
N ASP A 11 -13.27 12.28 14.09
CA ASP A 11 -11.88 11.84 13.91
C ASP A 11 -11.26 12.54 12.69
N LYS A 12 -10.71 13.74 12.92
CA LYS A 12 -9.72 14.34 12.01
C LYS A 12 -8.36 13.80 12.45
N MET A 13 -7.93 12.70 11.84
CA MET A 13 -6.51 12.36 11.83
C MET A 13 -5.76 13.43 11.03
N GLN A 14 -5.10 14.33 11.74
CA GLN A 14 -4.11 15.26 11.20
C GLN A 14 -2.88 14.43 10.80
N ASP A 15 -2.68 14.26 9.50
CA ASP A 15 -1.40 13.87 8.94
C ASP A 15 -0.45 15.05 9.12
N SER A 16 0.42 14.98 10.13
CA SER A 16 1.44 15.99 10.41
C SER A 16 2.58 15.83 9.39
N ASP A 17 2.33 16.22 8.14
CA ASP A 17 3.38 16.49 7.16
C ASP A 17 4.19 17.68 7.70
N THR A 18 5.34 17.36 8.29
CA THR A 18 6.35 18.34 8.68
C THR A 18 6.86 18.99 7.40
N GLU A 19 6.29 20.15 7.06
CA GLU A 19 6.78 21.00 5.98
C GLU A 19 8.15 21.55 6.37
N SER A 20 9.21 20.85 5.98
CA SER A 20 10.49 21.50 5.73
C SER A 20 10.32 22.35 4.47
N ASN A 21 9.80 23.56 4.67
CA ASN A 21 9.81 24.62 3.67
C ASN A 21 11.26 25.04 3.44
N VAL A 22 11.95 24.35 2.54
CA VAL A 22 13.25 24.79 2.02
C VAL A 22 12.94 25.73 0.86
N ASP A 23 12.57 26.95 1.21
CA ASP A 23 12.52 28.08 0.29
C ASP A 23 13.97 28.51 0.04
N SER A 24 14.47 28.17 -1.14
CA SER A 24 15.71 28.74 -1.68
C SER A 24 15.54 28.84 -3.17
N ASP A 25 15.07 30.01 -3.59
CA ASP A 25 15.57 30.79 -4.71
C ASP A 25 16.35 29.99 -5.76
N ASP A 26 15.65 29.51 -6.79
CA ASP A 26 16.14 29.69 -8.16
C ASP A 26 15.00 29.60 -9.19
N ASP A 27 14.94 30.61 -10.04
CA ASP A 27 13.96 30.81 -11.09
C ASP A 27 14.05 29.72 -12.19
N LYS A 28 12.89 29.37 -12.77
CA LYS A 28 12.72 28.52 -13.98
C LYS A 28 12.91 26.99 -13.87
N LEU A 29 12.61 26.37 -12.74
CA LEU A 29 12.25 24.95 -12.75
C LEU A 29 10.72 24.87 -12.76
N GLU A 30 10.14 24.40 -13.88
CA GLU A 30 8.70 24.17 -13.99
C GLU A 30 8.16 23.58 -12.69
N LYS A 31 7.17 24.24 -12.06
CA LYS A 31 6.53 23.76 -10.83
C LYS A 31 6.12 22.30 -11.02
N ILE A 32 6.96 21.41 -10.50
CA ILE A 32 6.82 19.98 -10.64
C ILE A 32 5.53 19.62 -9.90
N SER A 33 4.58 18.97 -10.58
CA SER A 33 3.36 18.53 -9.90
C SER A 33 3.72 17.63 -8.72
N LYS A 34 2.95 17.71 -7.63
CA LYS A 34 3.15 16.86 -6.44
C LYS A 34 3.26 15.37 -6.80
N LYS A 35 2.52 14.94 -7.83
CA LYS A 35 2.55 13.57 -8.38
C LYS A 35 3.89 13.25 -9.06
N LYS A 36 4.46 14.19 -9.83
CA LYS A 36 5.76 14.03 -10.49
C LYS A 36 6.89 14.00 -9.46
N LEU A 37 6.83 14.84 -8.42
CA LEU A 37 7.80 14.81 -7.32
C LEU A 37 7.79 13.46 -6.58
N LYS A 38 6.61 12.96 -6.20
CA LYS A 38 6.46 11.62 -5.57
C LYS A 38 7.00 10.49 -6.45
N LYS A 39 6.83 10.59 -7.78
CA LYS A 39 7.34 9.58 -8.72
C LYS A 39 8.87 9.64 -8.85
N MET A 40 9.47 10.82 -8.78
CA MET A 40 10.93 10.99 -8.82
C MET A 40 11.61 10.44 -7.56
N ASN A 41 10.97 10.60 -6.40
CA ASN A 41 11.48 10.10 -5.12
C ASN A 41 11.30 8.58 -4.95
N ARG A 42 10.51 7.94 -5.82
CA ARG A 42 10.22 6.51 -5.75
C ARG A 42 11.43 5.70 -6.26
N LEU A 43 11.93 4.79 -5.43
CA LEU A 43 13.00 3.85 -5.79
C LEU A 43 12.60 2.99 -7.00
N SER A 44 13.56 2.39 -7.71
CA SER A 44 13.25 1.31 -8.66
C SER A 44 13.20 -0.04 -7.96
N VAL A 45 12.52 -1.03 -8.56
CA VAL A 45 12.49 -2.41 -8.03
C VAL A 45 13.92 -2.98 -7.91
N ALA A 46 14.78 -2.70 -8.89
CA ALA A 46 16.16 -3.15 -8.89
C ALA A 46 16.97 -2.52 -7.74
N GLN A 47 16.81 -1.21 -7.53
CA GLN A 47 17.44 -0.51 -6.40
C GLN A 47 16.98 -1.07 -5.06
N LEU A 48 15.67 -1.34 -4.90
CA LEU A 48 15.14 -1.91 -3.67
C LEU A 48 15.72 -3.31 -3.40
N LYS A 49 15.82 -4.16 -4.42
CA LYS A 49 16.43 -5.50 -4.29
C LYS A 49 17.91 -5.44 -3.90
N GLN A 50 18.65 -4.44 -4.36
CA GLN A 50 20.06 -4.27 -3.99
C GLN A 50 20.25 -3.90 -2.51
N LEU A 51 19.30 -3.19 -1.91
CA LEU A 51 19.43 -2.67 -0.54
C LEU A 51 18.99 -3.65 0.55
N VAL A 52 18.22 -4.68 0.20
CA VAL A 52 17.57 -5.59 1.16
C VAL A 52 18.33 -6.92 1.23
N LYS A 53 18.48 -7.46 2.45
CA LYS A 53 19.13 -8.76 2.72
C LYS A 53 18.47 -9.97 2.02
N ARG A 54 17.14 -9.95 1.87
CA ARG A 54 16.30 -11.00 1.27
C ARG A 54 15.56 -10.44 0.05
N PRO A 55 16.21 -10.37 -1.13
CA PRO A 55 15.63 -9.75 -2.32
C PRO A 55 14.49 -10.56 -2.96
N GLU A 56 14.32 -11.83 -2.59
CA GLU A 56 13.30 -12.74 -3.14
C GLU A 56 11.87 -12.38 -2.72
N VAL A 57 11.70 -11.74 -1.56
CA VAL A 57 10.37 -11.34 -1.07
C VAL A 57 9.87 -10.04 -1.71
N VAL A 58 10.73 -9.32 -2.44
CA VAL A 58 10.38 -8.03 -3.06
C VAL A 58 9.46 -8.24 -4.25
N GLU A 59 8.25 -7.69 -4.15
CA GLU A 59 7.28 -7.61 -5.23
C GLU A 59 7.34 -6.27 -5.95
N TRP A 60 6.82 -6.22 -7.19
CA TRP A 60 6.79 -5.00 -8.00
C TRP A 60 5.92 -3.90 -7.39
N VAL A 61 4.95 -4.26 -6.53
CA VAL A 61 4.06 -3.33 -5.82
C VAL A 61 4.72 -2.68 -4.60
N ASP A 62 5.76 -3.28 -4.02
CA ASP A 62 6.34 -2.83 -2.75
C ASP A 62 6.97 -1.44 -2.87
N VAL A 63 7.43 -1.11 -4.07
CA VAL A 63 8.05 0.18 -4.40
C VAL A 63 7.07 1.36 -4.24
N THR A 64 5.76 1.11 -4.27
CA THR A 64 4.71 2.15 -4.12
C THR A 64 4.36 2.45 -2.67
N ALA A 65 4.90 1.69 -1.72
CA ALA A 65 4.63 1.90 -0.30
C ALA A 65 5.21 3.22 0.21
N ALA A 66 4.68 3.70 1.34
CA ALA A 66 5.19 4.90 2.02
C ALA A 66 6.66 4.72 2.44
N ASP A 67 6.98 3.55 3.02
CA ASP A 67 8.35 3.12 3.29
C ASP A 67 8.60 1.71 2.71
N PRO A 68 9.23 1.61 1.54
CA PRO A 68 9.50 0.32 0.91
C PRO A 68 10.59 -0.49 1.64
N LYS A 69 11.52 0.14 2.38
CA LYS A 69 12.58 -0.59 3.10
C LYS A 69 12.01 -1.29 4.33
N LEU A 70 11.19 -0.57 5.09
CA LEU A 70 10.51 -1.12 6.27
C LEU A 70 9.53 -2.23 5.86
N LEU A 71 8.72 -2.00 4.82
CA LEU A 71 7.76 -2.99 4.33
C LEU A 71 8.44 -4.33 4.03
N VAL A 72 9.54 -4.30 3.28
CA VAL A 72 10.26 -5.52 2.91
C VAL A 72 10.92 -6.16 4.13
N SER A 73 11.42 -5.36 5.08
CA SER A 73 11.99 -5.87 6.34
C SER A 73 10.95 -6.65 7.17
N LEU A 74 9.72 -6.15 7.23
CA LEU A 74 8.61 -6.84 7.88
C LEU A 74 8.20 -8.10 7.10
N LYS A 75 8.12 -8.03 5.78
CA LYS A 75 7.79 -9.18 4.92
C LYS A 75 8.83 -10.30 4.98
N ALA A 76 10.09 -9.95 5.25
CA ALA A 76 11.20 -10.88 5.38
C ALA A 76 11.36 -11.45 6.80
N TYR A 77 10.59 -10.96 7.76
CA TYR A 77 10.69 -11.33 9.17
C TYR A 77 10.29 -12.79 9.39
N ARG A 78 10.73 -13.38 10.51
CA ARG A 78 10.53 -14.79 10.77
C ARG A 78 9.04 -15.06 11.04
N ASN A 79 8.50 -16.09 10.39
CA ASN A 79 7.13 -16.60 10.57
C ASN A 79 6.03 -15.62 10.16
N THR A 80 6.32 -14.65 9.30
CA THR A 80 5.30 -13.76 8.74
C THR A 80 4.55 -14.45 7.60
N VAL A 81 3.22 -14.34 7.62
CA VAL A 81 2.36 -14.83 6.54
C VAL A 81 2.18 -13.70 5.51
N PRO A 82 2.43 -13.95 4.21
CA PRO A 82 2.27 -12.93 3.18
C PRO A 82 0.78 -12.59 2.95
N VAL A 83 0.54 -11.41 2.37
CA VAL A 83 -0.81 -10.99 1.97
C VAL A 83 -1.36 -11.95 0.91
N PRO A 84 -2.61 -12.44 1.04
CA PRO A 84 -3.20 -13.38 0.08
C PRO A 84 -3.27 -12.81 -1.34
N GLN A 85 -2.86 -13.59 -2.35
CA GLN A 85 -2.72 -13.16 -3.75
C GLN A 85 -3.99 -12.54 -4.39
N HIS A 86 -5.18 -12.84 -3.86
CA HIS A 86 -6.43 -12.34 -4.40
C HIS A 86 -6.76 -10.89 -4.00
N TRP A 87 -5.95 -10.26 -3.14
CA TRP A 87 -6.16 -8.88 -2.68
C TRP A 87 -6.23 -7.86 -3.84
N SER A 88 -5.46 -8.09 -4.91
CA SER A 88 -5.38 -7.21 -6.08
C SER A 88 -6.23 -7.68 -7.26
N GLN A 89 -6.97 -8.78 -7.10
CA GLN A 89 -7.85 -9.30 -8.14
C GLN A 89 -9.13 -8.48 -8.24
N LYS A 90 -9.59 -8.22 -9.47
CA LYS A 90 -10.87 -7.52 -9.71
C LYS A 90 -12.09 -8.37 -9.34
N ARG A 91 -11.96 -9.70 -9.35
CA ARG A 91 -13.04 -10.64 -9.06
C ARG A 91 -13.18 -10.82 -7.55
N LYS A 92 -14.40 -11.01 -7.07
CA LYS A 92 -14.64 -11.36 -5.65
C LYS A 92 -14.01 -12.72 -5.33
N TYR A 93 -13.46 -12.86 -4.12
CA TYR A 93 -12.63 -14.00 -3.68
C TYR A 93 -13.13 -15.39 -4.11
N LEU A 94 -14.42 -15.72 -3.91
CA LEU A 94 -14.98 -17.04 -4.22
C LEU A 94 -15.71 -17.16 -5.56
N GLN A 95 -15.81 -16.09 -6.36
CA GLN A 95 -16.65 -16.12 -7.56
C GLN A 95 -16.12 -17.02 -8.68
N GLY A 96 -14.81 -17.28 -8.74
CA GLY A 96 -14.23 -18.20 -9.72
C GLY A 96 -14.59 -19.68 -9.50
N LYS A 97 -15.16 -20.03 -8.34
CA LYS A 97 -15.50 -21.41 -7.97
C LYS A 97 -16.99 -21.74 -8.10
N ARG A 98 -17.82 -20.79 -8.55
CA ARG A 98 -19.28 -20.91 -8.58
C ARG A 98 -19.83 -21.90 -9.63
N GLY A 99 -19.00 -22.36 -10.56
CA GLY A 99 -19.37 -23.35 -11.60
C GLY A 99 -18.76 -24.74 -11.41
N ILE A 100 -18.09 -24.99 -10.28
CA ILE A 100 -17.50 -26.29 -9.97
C ILE A 100 -18.40 -26.93 -8.90
N GLU A 101 -18.98 -28.08 -9.21
CA GLU A 101 -19.74 -28.86 -8.24
C GLU A 101 -18.78 -29.40 -7.17
N LYS A 102 -18.96 -28.96 -5.92
CA LYS A 102 -18.19 -29.44 -4.78
C LYS A 102 -18.87 -30.72 -4.26
N PRO A 103 -18.14 -31.82 -4.00
CA PRO A 103 -18.73 -32.99 -3.38
C PRO A 103 -19.37 -32.62 -2.03
N ALA A 104 -20.39 -33.39 -1.65
CA ALA A 104 -20.99 -33.28 -0.33
C ALA A 104 -19.95 -33.56 0.77
N PHE A 105 -20.29 -33.22 2.01
CA PHE A 105 -19.43 -33.48 3.16
C PHE A 105 -19.21 -34.98 3.35
N ASP A 106 -17.96 -35.40 3.50
CA ASP A 106 -17.57 -36.77 3.82
C ASP A 106 -17.27 -36.87 5.31
N LEU A 107 -17.81 -37.89 5.96
CA LEU A 107 -17.64 -38.07 7.40
C LEU A 107 -16.24 -38.68 7.67
N PRO A 108 -15.54 -38.20 8.71
CA PRO A 108 -14.19 -38.66 9.04
C PRO A 108 -14.15 -40.10 9.55
#